data_AF-A0A854NHX6-F1
#
_entry.id   AF-A0A854NHX6-F1
#
_cell.length_a   1.000
_cell.length_b   1.000
_cell.length_c   1.000
_cell.angle_alpha   90.00
_cell.angle_beta   90.00
_cell.angle_gamma   90.00
#
_symmetry.space_group_name_H-M   'P 1'
#
loop_
_entity.id
_entity.type
_entity.pdbx_description
1 polymer ?
#
loop_
_entity_poly.entity_id
_entity_poly.type
_entity_poly.pdbx_seq_one_letter_code
_entity_poly.pdbx_strand_id
1 'polypeptide(L)'
;MWKFPRSHWIKRPSLWCCIGALLVCFLPLSQWTVVAYTPSILANATIVFYIIIPAMAVAVAWEASRFRPVIGVAANSVRKILLDRLLWFALFPPLAYTASVIFLAGNLTALNSSIFIGMLGYSCILGIGWVVVGTVIGFSLRPAISVGLAGVLSYGWYALLPSMIAPGAIRRLSGDFLACCSLDADLDRRAVVIAGGVILGVSMLSIALFSLIKMQSSKKLPVMAGCAGVALIVISAVANHSLTDNGLIARNRADLVCIDGVCAWPEIPKDSIALNARAREKFAEIIPNEWSEYATAPVVWGETDDQSSIEFSGQRTLPGVLGDYVDYVGSIELARTGVEICGTPLEKIGIVRSGLAWNPEELVSIEAVEHRLEHSLCPTRL
;
A
#
# COMPACT_ATOMS: atom_id res chain seq x y z
N MET A 1 -11.79 30.56 -33.94
CA MET A 1 -11.63 29.44 -32.98
C MET A 1 -12.39 28.22 -33.49
N TRP A 2 -11.71 27.15 -33.92
CA TRP A 2 -12.37 25.90 -34.29
C TRP A 2 -12.82 25.16 -33.03
N LYS A 3 -14.10 25.26 -32.68
CA LYS A 3 -14.71 24.41 -31.65
C LYS A 3 -15.05 23.07 -32.30
N PHE A 4 -14.20 22.05 -32.11
CA PHE A 4 -14.64 20.68 -32.41
C PHE A 4 -15.85 20.35 -31.52
N PRO A 5 -16.97 19.88 -32.07
CA PRO A 5 -18.16 19.59 -31.30
C PRO A 5 -17.90 18.48 -30.27
N ARG A 6 -18.39 18.67 -29.03
CA ARG A 6 -18.26 17.68 -27.93
C ARG A 6 -18.80 16.30 -28.32
N SER A 7 -19.79 16.24 -29.22
CA SER A 7 -20.38 15.01 -29.76
C SER A 7 -19.39 14.12 -30.52
N HIS A 8 -18.34 14.68 -31.12
CA HIS A 8 -17.31 13.88 -31.80
C HIS A 8 -16.39 13.16 -30.80
N TRP A 9 -16.30 13.64 -29.55
CA TRP A 9 -15.38 13.09 -28.54
C TRP A 9 -15.99 11.93 -27.76
N ILE A 10 -17.28 12.03 -27.44
CA ILE A 10 -18.05 10.93 -26.84
C ILE A 10 -18.05 9.69 -27.76
N LYS A 11 -17.88 9.87 -29.07
CA LYS A 11 -17.82 8.76 -30.04
C LYS A 11 -16.44 8.13 -30.20
N ARG A 12 -15.40 8.56 -29.45
CA ARG A 12 -14.03 8.04 -29.63
C ARG A 12 -13.79 6.75 -28.85
N PRO A 13 -13.24 5.70 -29.48
CA PRO A 13 -12.91 4.45 -28.81
C PRO A 13 -11.95 4.60 -27.62
N SER A 14 -11.02 5.56 -27.69
CA SER A 14 -10.05 5.86 -26.63
C SER A 14 -10.70 6.28 -25.31
N LEU A 15 -11.76 7.10 -25.38
CA LEU A 15 -12.51 7.52 -24.20
C LEU A 15 -13.27 6.33 -23.59
N TRP A 16 -13.93 5.53 -24.44
CA TRP A 16 -14.65 4.33 -23.98
C TRP A 16 -13.73 3.28 -23.38
N CYS A 17 -12.49 3.16 -23.87
CA CYS A 17 -11.48 2.29 -23.26
C CYS A 17 -11.20 2.70 -21.81
N CYS A 18 -10.99 3.99 -21.54
CA CYS A 18 -10.75 4.47 -20.17
C CYS A 18 -12.01 4.37 -19.29
N ILE A 19 -13.20 4.68 -19.82
CA ILE A 19 -14.46 4.53 -19.07
C ILE A 19 -14.72 3.06 -18.74
N GLY A 20 -14.55 2.16 -19.70
CA GLY A 20 -14.68 0.72 -19.48
C GLY A 20 -13.68 0.23 -18.43
N ALA A 21 -12.42 0.67 -18.51
CA ALA A 21 -11.40 0.36 -17.51
C ALA A 21 -11.78 0.86 -16.10
N LEU A 22 -12.31 2.08 -15.96
CA LEU A 22 -12.82 2.59 -14.68
C LEU A 22 -13.89 1.66 -14.07
N LEU A 23 -14.80 1.13 -14.89
CA LEU A 23 -15.83 0.20 -14.42
C LEU A 23 -15.23 -1.15 -14.02
N VAL A 24 -14.26 -1.65 -14.78
CA VAL A 24 -13.57 -2.91 -14.49
C VAL A 24 -12.75 -2.83 -13.20
N CYS A 25 -12.23 -1.66 -12.82
CA CYS A 25 -11.52 -1.46 -11.56
C CYS A 25 -12.32 -1.85 -10.32
N PHE A 26 -13.66 -1.88 -10.36
CA PHE A 26 -14.49 -2.28 -9.21
C PHE A 26 -14.52 -3.79 -8.97
N LEU A 27 -14.23 -4.62 -9.99
CA LEU A 27 -14.19 -6.07 -9.83
C LEU A 27 -13.13 -6.52 -8.80
N PRO A 28 -11.84 -6.15 -8.92
CA PRO A 28 -10.85 -6.55 -7.92
C PRO A 28 -11.14 -5.95 -6.54
N LEU A 29 -11.66 -4.72 -6.47
CA LEU A 29 -11.99 -4.07 -5.19
C LEU A 29 -13.08 -4.84 -4.41
N SER A 30 -14.03 -5.46 -5.11
CA SER A 30 -15.11 -6.23 -4.46
C SER A 30 -14.64 -7.50 -3.73
N GLN A 31 -13.43 -7.98 -4.02
CA GLN A 31 -12.89 -9.20 -3.42
C GLN A 31 -12.08 -8.93 -2.14
N TRP A 32 -11.84 -7.66 -1.78
CA TRP A 32 -10.98 -7.31 -0.66
C TRP A 32 -11.80 -7.16 0.63
N THR A 33 -11.43 -7.92 1.66
CA THR A 33 -11.93 -7.71 3.02
C THR A 33 -11.26 -6.48 3.60
N VAL A 34 -12.02 -5.40 3.78
CA VAL A 34 -11.48 -4.12 4.24
C VAL A 34 -11.23 -4.18 5.75
N VAL A 35 -9.96 -4.09 6.15
CA VAL A 35 -9.59 -3.72 7.52
C VAL A 35 -10.00 -2.26 7.69
N ALA A 36 -10.73 -1.92 8.75
CA ALA A 36 -11.26 -0.58 9.02
C ALA A 36 -10.15 0.42 9.44
N TYR A 37 -9.04 0.44 8.71
CA TYR A 37 -7.86 1.28 8.93
C TYR A 37 -7.59 2.11 7.68
N THR A 38 -7.66 3.44 7.81
CA THR A 38 -7.65 4.38 6.68
C THR A 38 -6.40 4.24 5.80
N PRO A 39 -5.17 4.15 6.32
CA PRO A 39 -3.96 3.92 5.52
C PRO A 39 -4.00 2.62 4.72
N SER A 40 -4.53 1.52 5.29
CA SER A 40 -4.73 0.26 4.55
C SER A 40 -5.72 0.45 3.39
N ILE A 41 -6.84 1.15 3.63
CA ILE A 41 -7.80 1.49 2.57
C ILE A 41 -7.14 2.29 1.43
N LEU A 42 -6.35 3.32 1.77
CA LEU A 42 -5.67 4.17 0.81
C LEU A 42 -4.60 3.42 0.01
N ALA A 43 -3.86 2.52 0.66
CA ALA A 43 -2.90 1.66 0.00
C ALA A 43 -3.58 0.67 -0.95
N ASN A 44 -4.64 -0.01 -0.50
CA ASN A 44 -5.38 -1.00 -1.30
C ASN A 44 -6.09 -0.37 -2.50
N ALA A 45 -6.54 0.87 -2.37
CA ALA A 45 -7.11 1.66 -3.46
C ALA A 45 -6.16 1.81 -4.66
N THR A 46 -4.84 1.67 -4.48
CA THR A 46 -3.86 1.73 -5.59
C THR A 46 -3.96 0.59 -6.59
N ILE A 47 -4.66 -0.51 -6.26
CA ILE A 47 -4.89 -1.64 -7.18
C ILE A 47 -5.50 -1.20 -8.51
N VAL A 48 -6.28 -0.12 -8.51
CA VAL A 48 -6.91 0.41 -9.72
C VAL A 48 -5.88 0.84 -10.76
N PHE A 49 -4.65 1.20 -10.35
CA PHE A 49 -3.57 1.59 -11.27
C PHE A 49 -3.15 0.45 -12.20
N TYR A 50 -3.35 -0.80 -11.80
CA TYR A 50 -3.01 -1.98 -12.61
C TYR A 50 -3.88 -2.06 -13.88
N ILE A 51 -5.05 -1.42 -13.86
CA ILE A 51 -6.02 -1.43 -14.95
C ILE A 51 -6.09 -0.06 -15.63
N ILE A 52 -6.23 1.02 -14.85
CA ILE A 52 -6.49 2.35 -15.42
C ILE A 52 -5.26 2.95 -16.10
N ILE A 53 -4.04 2.74 -15.57
CA ILE A 53 -2.83 3.28 -16.16
C ILE A 53 -2.57 2.64 -17.53
N PRO A 54 -2.64 1.29 -17.69
CA PRO A 54 -2.50 0.69 -19.01
C PRO A 54 -3.58 1.09 -20.01
N ALA A 55 -4.85 1.13 -19.59
CA ALA A 55 -5.94 1.57 -20.45
C ALA A 55 -5.73 3.01 -20.94
N MET A 56 -5.32 3.90 -20.04
CA MET A 56 -5.01 5.30 -20.35
C MET A 56 -3.81 5.41 -21.31
N ALA A 57 -2.71 4.70 -21.02
CA ALA A 57 -1.52 4.72 -21.86
C ALA A 57 -1.80 4.23 -23.28
N VAL A 58 -2.59 3.15 -23.42
CA VAL A 58 -3.07 2.62 -24.69
C VAL A 58 -3.96 3.63 -25.43
N ALA A 59 -4.93 4.22 -24.75
CA ALA A 59 -5.85 5.19 -25.32
C ALA A 59 -5.11 6.42 -25.87
N VAL A 60 -4.16 6.93 -25.10
CA VAL A 60 -3.32 8.09 -25.49
C VAL A 60 -2.38 7.73 -26.63
N ALA A 61 -1.73 6.57 -26.59
CA ALA A 61 -0.86 6.10 -27.66
C ALA A 61 -1.63 5.94 -28.99
N TRP A 62 -2.85 5.40 -28.92
CA TRP A 62 -3.75 5.31 -30.06
C TRP A 62 -4.06 6.69 -30.66
N GLU A 63 -4.52 7.64 -29.83
CA GLU A 63 -4.84 8.99 -30.29
C GLU A 63 -3.61 9.70 -30.87
N ALA A 64 -2.47 9.66 -30.18
CA ALA A 64 -1.22 10.26 -30.65
C ALA A 64 -0.78 9.65 -31.99
N SER A 65 -0.83 8.32 -32.15
CA SER A 65 -0.47 7.65 -33.40
C SER A 65 -1.33 8.07 -34.58
N ARG A 66 -2.62 8.32 -34.36
CA ARG A 66 -3.55 8.81 -35.39
C ARG A 66 -3.22 10.23 -35.84
N PHE A 67 -2.80 11.09 -34.92
CA PHE A 67 -2.44 12.48 -35.23
C PHE A 67 -0.98 12.66 -35.64
N ARG A 68 -0.18 11.59 -35.66
CA ARG A 68 1.22 11.60 -36.08
C ARG A 68 1.48 12.28 -37.44
N PRO A 69 0.70 12.05 -38.52
CA PRO A 69 0.96 12.72 -39.80
C PRO A 69 0.70 14.23 -39.74
N VAL A 70 -0.22 14.64 -38.86
CA VAL A 70 -0.69 16.02 -38.77
C VAL A 70 0.25 16.87 -37.92
N ILE A 71 0.89 16.28 -36.91
CA ILE A 71 1.66 17.08 -35.94
C ILE A 71 2.87 17.78 -36.56
N GLY A 72 3.51 17.20 -37.57
CA GLY A 72 4.66 17.82 -38.26
C GLY A 72 4.29 19.07 -39.08
N VAL A 73 3.08 19.12 -39.62
CA VAL A 73 2.61 20.16 -40.56
C VAL A 73 1.64 21.15 -39.91
N ALA A 74 1.04 20.76 -38.78
CA ALA A 74 0.06 21.57 -38.08
C ALA A 74 0.65 22.84 -37.45
N ALA A 75 -0.10 23.93 -37.51
CA ALA A 75 0.19 25.16 -36.79
C ALA A 75 0.29 24.92 -35.27
N ASN A 76 1.11 25.73 -34.59
CA ASN A 76 1.32 25.61 -33.14
C ASN A 76 0.03 25.64 -32.31
N SER A 77 -0.99 26.40 -32.74
CA SER A 77 -2.31 26.44 -32.10
C SER A 77 -3.03 25.09 -32.13
N VAL A 78 -2.92 24.34 -33.24
CA VAL A 78 -3.51 23.01 -33.41
C VAL A 78 -2.76 21.98 -32.58
N ARG A 79 -1.42 22.06 -32.54
CA ARG A 79 -0.58 21.21 -31.68
C ARG A 79 -0.95 21.39 -30.20
N LYS A 80 -1.12 22.63 -29.75
CA LYS A 80 -1.51 22.94 -28.38
C LYS A 80 -2.87 22.33 -28.03
N ILE A 81 -3.88 22.51 -28.89
CA ILE A 81 -5.23 21.92 -28.67
C ILE A 81 -5.16 20.39 -28.59
N LEU A 82 -4.32 19.75 -29.41
CA LEU A 82 -4.15 18.30 -29.38
C LEU A 82 -3.49 17.85 -28.06
N LEU A 83 -2.41 18.50 -27.65
CA LEU A 83 -1.70 18.17 -26.41
C LEU A 83 -2.57 18.42 -25.17
N ASP A 84 -3.26 19.55 -25.12
CA ASP A 84 -4.22 19.86 -24.06
C ASP A 84 -5.27 18.74 -23.94
N ARG A 85 -5.72 18.18 -25.08
CA ARG A 85 -6.67 17.06 -25.12
C ARG A 85 -6.10 15.74 -24.63
N LEU A 86 -4.86 15.41 -25.00
CA LEU A 86 -4.20 14.21 -24.49
C LEU A 86 -4.00 14.32 -22.97
N LEU A 87 -3.73 15.53 -22.46
CA LEU A 87 -3.59 15.78 -21.03
C LEU A 87 -4.88 15.53 -20.22
N TRP A 88 -6.07 15.66 -20.82
CA TRP A 88 -7.32 15.30 -20.13
C TRP A 88 -7.36 13.83 -19.71
N PHE A 89 -6.65 12.95 -20.41
CA PHE A 89 -6.58 11.54 -20.01
C PHE A 89 -5.84 11.37 -18.67
N ALA A 90 -4.98 12.31 -18.26
CA ALA A 90 -4.31 12.27 -16.96
C ALA A 90 -5.26 12.37 -15.77
N LEU A 91 -6.54 12.73 -15.97
CA LEU A 91 -7.54 12.76 -14.92
C LEU A 91 -8.10 11.37 -14.59
N PHE A 92 -7.94 10.37 -15.46
CA PHE A 92 -8.49 9.04 -15.21
C PHE A 92 -7.88 8.35 -13.97
N PRO A 93 -6.56 8.34 -13.75
CA PRO A 93 -5.98 7.76 -12.55
C PRO A 93 -6.43 8.40 -11.22
N PRO A 94 -6.41 9.74 -11.03
CA PRO A 94 -6.91 10.33 -9.78
C PRO A 94 -8.42 10.14 -9.58
N LEU A 95 -9.21 10.11 -10.66
CA LEU A 95 -10.64 9.78 -10.57
C LEU A 95 -10.87 8.32 -10.15
N ALA A 96 -10.14 7.37 -10.74
CA ALA A 96 -10.18 5.96 -10.38
C ALA A 96 -9.79 5.75 -8.92
N TYR A 97 -8.69 6.36 -8.49
CA TYR A 97 -8.21 6.28 -7.12
C TYR A 97 -9.24 6.84 -6.13
N THR A 98 -9.77 8.04 -6.39
CA THR A 98 -10.78 8.64 -5.51
C THR A 98 -12.05 7.79 -5.44
N ALA A 99 -12.53 7.26 -6.57
CA ALA A 99 -13.69 6.37 -6.61
C ALA A 99 -13.44 5.06 -5.83
N SER A 100 -12.23 4.50 -5.91
CA SER A 100 -11.87 3.30 -5.15
C SER A 100 -11.77 3.53 -3.65
N VAL A 101 -11.26 4.69 -3.22
CA VAL A 101 -11.24 5.06 -1.79
C VAL A 101 -12.64 5.19 -1.24
N ILE A 102 -13.55 5.85 -1.98
CA ILE A 102 -14.96 5.99 -1.58
C ILE A 102 -15.63 4.61 -1.50
N PHE A 103 -15.36 3.73 -2.47
CA PHE A 103 -15.90 2.38 -2.48
C PHE A 103 -15.43 1.53 -1.30
N LEU A 104 -14.13 1.53 -1.01
CA LEU A 104 -13.53 0.74 0.07
C LEU A 104 -13.85 1.30 1.46
N ALA A 105 -13.84 2.63 1.63
CA ALA A 105 -14.11 3.25 2.93
C ALA A 105 -15.60 3.21 3.31
N GLY A 106 -16.50 3.14 2.33
CA GLY A 106 -17.95 3.22 2.55
C GLY A 106 -18.42 4.58 3.11
N ASN A 107 -17.53 5.57 3.19
CA ASN A 107 -17.78 6.92 3.71
C ASN A 107 -16.80 7.93 3.08
N LEU A 108 -16.96 9.22 3.39
CA LEU A 108 -16.11 10.29 2.88
C LEU A 108 -15.00 10.73 3.84
N THR A 109 -14.91 10.15 5.04
CA THR A 109 -13.96 10.64 6.07
C THR A 109 -12.51 10.37 5.65
N ALA A 110 -12.26 9.27 4.94
CA ALA A 110 -10.94 8.93 4.39
C ALA A 110 -10.37 10.02 3.46
N LEU A 111 -11.23 10.82 2.81
CA LEU A 111 -10.80 11.89 1.89
C LEU A 111 -10.17 13.08 2.61
N ASN A 112 -10.43 13.25 3.91
CA ASN A 112 -9.85 14.33 4.71
C ASN A 112 -8.43 13.99 5.21
N SER A 113 -7.95 12.77 4.98
CA SER A 113 -6.62 12.36 5.40
C SER A 113 -5.51 13.05 4.61
N SER A 114 -4.47 13.50 5.30
CA SER A 114 -3.25 14.01 4.64
C SER A 114 -2.58 12.97 3.73
N ILE A 115 -2.71 11.68 4.04
CA ILE A 115 -2.21 10.58 3.21
C ILE A 115 -3.02 10.51 1.91
N PHE A 116 -4.34 10.69 1.96
CA PHE A 116 -5.17 10.72 0.76
C PHE A 116 -4.73 11.82 -0.20
N ILE A 117 -4.48 13.03 0.31
CA ILE A 117 -4.01 14.16 -0.51
C ILE A 117 -2.66 13.84 -1.16
N GLY A 118 -1.72 13.24 -0.41
CA GLY A 118 -0.43 12.81 -0.94
C GLY A 118 -0.56 11.78 -2.06
N MET A 119 -1.40 10.76 -1.85
CA MET A 119 -1.66 9.71 -2.85
C MET A 119 -2.44 10.23 -4.07
N LEU A 120 -3.34 11.19 -3.88
CA LEU A 120 -4.02 11.87 -4.97
C LEU A 120 -3.03 12.67 -5.82
N GLY A 121 -2.11 13.40 -5.18
CA GLY A 121 -1.02 14.10 -5.86
C GLY A 121 -0.14 13.13 -6.67
N TYR A 122 0.22 11.99 -6.06
CA TYR A 122 0.93 10.91 -6.75
C TYR A 122 0.14 10.36 -7.95
N SER A 123 -1.17 10.13 -7.80
CA SER A 123 -2.05 9.68 -8.89
C SER A 123 -2.06 10.64 -10.08
N CYS A 124 -2.06 11.95 -9.81
CA CYS A 124 -1.93 12.98 -10.85
C CYS A 124 -0.57 12.90 -11.56
N ILE A 125 0.52 12.71 -10.82
CA ILE A 125 1.86 12.52 -11.38
C ILE A 125 1.90 11.29 -12.29
N LEU A 126 1.31 10.16 -11.86
CA LEU A 126 1.20 8.96 -12.69
C LEU A 126 0.42 9.21 -13.98
N GLY A 127 -0.73 9.89 -13.85
CA GLY A 127 -1.55 10.30 -14.99
C GLY A 127 -0.75 11.08 -16.04
N ILE A 128 -0.07 12.13 -15.60
CA ILE A 128 0.74 12.98 -16.49
C ILE A 128 1.90 12.18 -17.09
N GLY A 129 2.64 11.44 -16.27
CA GLY A 129 3.81 10.67 -16.70
C GLY A 129 3.47 9.66 -17.79
N TRP A 130 2.41 8.88 -17.60
CA TRP A 130 2.00 7.87 -18.59
C TRP A 130 1.28 8.43 -19.81
N VAL A 131 0.60 9.57 -19.69
CA VAL A 131 0.14 10.33 -20.87
C VAL A 131 1.34 10.76 -21.72
N VAL A 132 2.39 11.28 -21.10
CA VAL A 132 3.62 11.70 -21.80
C VAL A 132 4.29 10.49 -22.49
N VAL A 133 4.51 9.40 -21.77
CA VAL A 133 5.13 8.18 -22.31
C VAL A 133 4.29 7.62 -23.46
N GLY A 134 2.97 7.46 -23.26
CA GLY A 134 2.06 6.99 -24.30
C GLY A 134 2.04 7.89 -25.53
N THR A 135 2.08 9.21 -25.34
CA THR A 135 2.14 10.20 -26.43
C THR A 135 3.43 10.07 -27.24
N VAL A 136 4.58 9.94 -26.55
CA VAL A 136 5.89 9.74 -27.19
C VAL A 136 5.90 8.45 -28.02
N ILE A 137 5.41 7.35 -27.46
CA ILE A 137 5.31 6.05 -28.14
C ILE A 137 4.39 6.16 -29.37
N GLY A 138 3.22 6.80 -29.21
CA GLY A 138 2.25 7.01 -30.28
C GLY A 138 2.78 7.82 -31.45
N PHE A 139 3.50 8.91 -31.18
CA PHE A 139 4.12 9.70 -32.26
C PHE A 139 5.35 9.03 -32.89
N SER A 140 5.98 8.09 -32.20
CA SER A 140 7.20 7.42 -32.68
C SER A 140 6.89 6.21 -33.57
N LEU A 141 5.89 5.42 -33.23
CA LEU A 141 5.62 4.10 -33.82
C LEU A 141 4.34 4.08 -34.66
N ARG A 142 4.09 2.96 -35.36
CA ARG A 142 2.82 2.73 -36.07
C ARG A 142 1.72 2.37 -35.06
N PRO A 143 0.43 2.66 -35.34
CA PRO A 143 -0.66 2.54 -34.36
C PRO A 143 -0.73 1.20 -33.61
N ALA A 144 -0.62 0.07 -34.33
CA ALA A 144 -0.67 -1.25 -33.72
C ALA A 144 0.50 -1.50 -32.74
N ILE A 145 1.71 -1.10 -33.12
CA ILE A 145 2.92 -1.26 -32.30
C ILE A 145 2.88 -0.30 -31.11
N SER A 146 2.45 0.95 -31.32
CA SER A 146 2.37 1.93 -30.24
C SER A 146 1.39 1.53 -29.15
N VAL A 147 0.22 1.01 -29.55
CA VAL A 147 -0.79 0.52 -28.59
C VAL A 147 -0.26 -0.68 -27.82
N GLY A 148 0.26 -1.69 -28.52
CA GLY A 148 0.83 -2.88 -27.87
C GLY A 148 1.96 -2.53 -26.91
N LEU A 149 2.93 -1.70 -27.34
CA LEU A 149 4.07 -1.32 -26.52
C LEU A 149 3.66 -0.46 -25.31
N ALA A 150 2.76 0.51 -25.48
CA ALA A 150 2.28 1.33 -24.37
C ALA A 150 1.56 0.48 -23.31
N GLY A 151 0.71 -0.46 -23.74
CA GLY A 151 0.03 -1.40 -22.85
C GLY A 151 1.01 -2.32 -22.12
N VAL A 152 1.93 -2.95 -22.85
CA VAL A 152 2.93 -3.86 -22.25
C VAL A 152 3.85 -3.14 -21.26
N LEU A 153 4.32 -1.93 -21.57
CA LEU A 153 5.21 -1.19 -20.66
C LEU A 153 4.49 -0.76 -19.38
N SER A 154 3.28 -0.21 -19.50
CA SER A 154 2.49 0.25 -18.35
C SER A 154 1.98 -0.89 -17.48
N TYR A 155 1.48 -1.96 -18.10
CA TYR A 155 1.07 -3.17 -17.38
C TYR A 155 2.28 -3.88 -16.77
N GLY A 156 3.39 -3.94 -17.50
CA GLY A 156 4.66 -4.44 -17.01
C GLY A 156 5.11 -3.71 -15.74
N TRP A 157 5.00 -2.37 -15.75
CA TRP A 157 5.43 -1.53 -14.64
C TRP A 157 4.61 -1.73 -13.37
N TYR A 158 3.28 -1.74 -13.47
CA TYR A 158 2.43 -1.80 -12.27
C TYR A 158 1.93 -3.19 -11.89
N ALA A 159 1.71 -4.09 -12.85
CA ALA A 159 1.14 -5.40 -12.55
C ALA A 159 2.20 -6.51 -12.54
N LEU A 160 3.11 -6.53 -13.53
CA LEU A 160 4.09 -7.63 -13.65
C LEU A 160 5.28 -7.45 -12.71
N LEU A 161 5.90 -6.27 -12.66
CA LEU A 161 7.06 -6.05 -11.78
C LEU A 161 6.75 -6.39 -10.31
N PRO A 162 5.63 -5.95 -9.72
CA PRO A 162 5.36 -6.26 -8.32
C PRO A 162 4.96 -7.72 -8.05
N SER A 163 4.42 -8.43 -9.05
CA SER A 163 4.06 -9.84 -8.91
C SER A 163 5.25 -10.78 -9.13
N MET A 164 6.26 -10.36 -9.89
CA MET A 164 7.45 -11.18 -10.19
C MET A 164 8.61 -10.94 -9.22
N ILE A 165 8.65 -9.81 -8.53
CA ILE A 165 9.79 -9.40 -7.70
C ILE A 165 9.36 -9.37 -6.24
N ALA A 166 10.15 -10.01 -5.38
CA ALA A 166 9.96 -9.96 -3.93
C ALA A 166 9.97 -8.50 -3.42
N PRO A 167 9.35 -8.21 -2.26
CA PRO A 167 9.43 -6.88 -1.66
C PRO A 167 10.88 -6.38 -1.56
N GLY A 168 11.11 -5.11 -1.85
CA GLY A 168 12.45 -4.54 -1.90
C GLY A 168 12.57 -3.26 -2.72
N ALA A 169 13.81 -2.87 -3.02
CA ALA A 169 14.13 -1.58 -3.65
C ALA A 169 13.38 -1.32 -4.98
N ILE A 170 13.33 -2.31 -5.87
CA ILE A 170 12.74 -2.15 -7.21
C ILE A 170 11.22 -1.92 -7.11
N ARG A 171 10.54 -2.70 -6.26
CA ARG A 171 9.09 -2.62 -6.06
C ARG A 171 8.65 -1.27 -5.49
N ARG A 172 9.46 -0.69 -4.59
CA ARG A 172 9.26 0.67 -4.07
C ARG A 172 9.40 1.75 -5.13
N LEU A 173 10.39 1.62 -6.02
CA LEU A 173 10.59 2.56 -7.14
C LEU A 173 9.45 2.50 -8.17
N SER A 174 8.82 1.33 -8.36
CA SER A 174 7.63 1.22 -9.21
C SER A 174 6.38 1.86 -8.60
N GLY A 175 6.38 2.08 -7.27
CA GLY A 175 5.25 2.63 -6.53
C GLY A 175 4.12 1.64 -6.27
N ASP A 176 4.47 0.38 -6.02
CA ASP A 176 3.49 -0.61 -5.58
C ASP A 176 3.35 -0.54 -4.06
N PHE A 177 2.16 -0.15 -3.62
CA PHE A 177 1.83 0.03 -2.20
C PHE A 177 0.80 -1.00 -1.70
N LEU A 178 0.45 -2.00 -2.51
CA LEU A 178 -0.59 -2.99 -2.18
C LEU A 178 -0.27 -3.89 -0.98
N ALA A 179 1.01 -4.05 -0.66
CA ALA A 179 1.45 -4.78 0.52
C ALA A 179 1.42 -3.92 1.81
N CYS A 180 1.01 -2.65 1.72
CA CYS A 180 0.67 -1.81 2.87
C CYS A 180 -0.83 -1.95 3.14
N CYS A 181 -1.34 -1.99 4.37
CA CYS A 181 -0.71 -1.80 5.66
C CYS A 181 -1.39 -2.71 6.70
N SER A 182 -0.65 -3.21 7.69
CA SER A 182 -1.22 -3.76 8.93
C SER A 182 -1.54 -2.62 9.91
N LEU A 183 -2.23 -2.92 11.03
CA LEU A 183 -2.60 -1.90 12.04
C LEU A 183 -1.38 -1.19 12.68
N ASP A 184 -0.20 -1.83 12.65
CA ASP A 184 1.04 -1.35 13.30
C ASP A 184 1.97 -0.58 12.36
N ALA A 185 1.64 -0.52 11.07
CA ALA A 185 2.48 0.08 10.06
C ALA A 185 1.74 1.14 9.26
N ASP A 186 2.41 2.26 9.04
CA ASP A 186 1.97 3.33 8.15
C ASP A 186 2.80 3.34 6.86
N LEU A 187 2.19 3.85 5.78
CA LEU A 187 2.89 4.09 4.53
C LEU A 187 3.88 5.26 4.69
N ASP A 188 5.16 5.04 4.42
CA ASP A 188 6.13 6.13 4.42
C ASP A 188 5.85 7.09 3.26
N ARG A 189 5.56 8.35 3.58
CA ARG A 189 5.33 9.42 2.59
C ARG A 189 6.52 9.59 1.64
N ARG A 190 7.75 9.30 2.11
CA ARG A 190 8.96 9.34 1.28
C ARG A 190 8.89 8.32 0.15
N ALA A 191 8.32 7.13 0.39
CA ALA A 191 8.16 6.11 -0.64
C ALA A 191 7.28 6.60 -1.80
N VAL A 192 6.19 7.31 -1.48
CA VAL A 192 5.30 7.93 -2.47
C VAL A 192 6.03 9.00 -3.30
N VAL A 193 6.81 9.86 -2.65
CA VAL A 193 7.61 10.90 -3.33
C VAL A 193 8.67 10.28 -4.24
N ILE A 194 9.37 9.26 -3.76
CA ILE A 194 10.41 8.54 -4.51
C ILE A 194 9.83 7.92 -5.78
N ALA A 195 8.72 7.19 -5.66
CA ALA A 195 8.03 6.60 -6.81
C ALA A 195 7.55 7.66 -7.81
N GLY A 196 7.01 8.78 -7.31
CA GLY A 196 6.63 9.93 -8.14
C GLY A 196 7.82 10.53 -8.90
N GLY A 197 8.98 10.64 -8.24
CA GLY A 197 10.22 11.10 -8.86
C GLY A 197 10.69 10.21 -10.00
N VAL A 198 10.59 8.88 -9.84
CA VAL A 198 10.99 7.92 -10.88
C VAL A 198 10.14 8.08 -12.13
N ILE A 199 8.81 8.10 -12.01
CA ILE A 199 7.94 8.22 -13.21
C ILE A 199 8.10 9.56 -13.91
N LEU A 200 8.31 10.65 -13.15
CA LEU A 200 8.63 11.95 -13.72
C LEU A 200 9.95 11.89 -14.49
N GLY A 201 10.98 11.28 -13.91
CA GLY A 201 12.27 11.09 -14.57
C GLY A 201 12.16 10.28 -15.87
N VAL A 202 11.41 9.17 -15.86
CA VAL A 202 11.13 8.35 -17.05
C VAL A 202 10.38 9.15 -18.12
N SER A 203 9.41 9.97 -17.72
CA SER A 203 8.65 10.81 -18.66
C SER A 203 9.53 11.88 -19.31
N MET A 204 10.42 12.52 -18.53
CA MET A 204 11.39 13.50 -19.04
C MET A 204 12.40 12.87 -19.99
N LEU A 205 12.91 11.69 -19.65
CA LEU A 205 13.79 10.91 -20.54
C LEU A 205 13.08 10.54 -21.85
N SER A 206 11.81 10.16 -21.78
CA SER A 206 11.01 9.84 -22.97
C SER A 206 10.86 11.05 -23.89
N ILE A 207 10.57 12.23 -23.32
CA ILE A 207 10.50 13.49 -24.07
C ILE A 207 11.85 13.84 -24.68
N ALA A 208 12.93 13.72 -23.91
CA ALA A 208 14.30 14.02 -24.35
C ALA A 208 14.69 13.14 -25.54
N LEU A 209 14.50 11.83 -25.42
CA LEU A 209 14.81 10.86 -26.48
C LEU A 209 13.97 11.12 -27.74
N PHE A 210 12.67 11.35 -27.58
CA PHE A 210 11.78 11.71 -28.69
C PHE A 210 12.27 12.96 -29.42
N SER A 211 12.59 14.01 -28.65
CA SER A 211 13.00 15.30 -29.20
C SER A 211 14.35 15.20 -29.92
N LEU A 212 15.32 14.46 -29.35
CA LEU A 212 16.64 14.25 -29.97
C LEU A 212 16.57 13.48 -31.30
N ILE A 213 15.66 12.51 -31.42
CA ILE A 213 15.51 11.68 -32.62
C ILE A 213 14.68 12.40 -33.70
N LYS A 214 13.59 13.07 -33.30
CA LYS A 214 12.57 13.56 -34.25
C LYS A 214 12.61 15.07 -34.48
N MET A 215 13.07 15.87 -33.53
CA MET A 215 13.10 17.32 -33.65
C MET A 215 14.55 17.78 -33.84
N GLN A 216 14.92 18.16 -35.05
CA GLN A 216 16.23 18.75 -35.40
C GLN A 216 16.47 20.14 -34.75
N SER A 217 15.72 20.49 -33.70
CA SER A 217 15.88 21.73 -32.96
C SER A 217 17.17 21.73 -32.14
N SER A 218 17.49 22.87 -31.53
CA SER A 218 18.63 23.03 -30.62
C SER A 218 18.68 21.91 -29.59
N LYS A 219 19.76 21.11 -29.64
CA LYS A 219 19.95 19.92 -28.80
C LYS A 219 20.04 20.23 -27.29
N LYS A 220 20.23 21.50 -26.91
CA LYS A 220 20.44 21.91 -25.52
C LYS A 220 19.25 21.55 -24.61
N LEU A 221 18.03 21.90 -25.02
CA LEU A 221 16.83 21.69 -24.18
C LEU A 221 16.49 20.20 -24.00
N PRO A 222 16.50 19.35 -25.04
CA PRO A 222 16.33 17.90 -24.87
C PRO A 222 17.40 17.26 -24.01
N VAL A 223 18.68 17.67 -24.14
CA VAL A 223 19.76 17.15 -23.29
C VAL A 223 19.55 17.55 -21.83
N MET A 224 19.19 18.80 -21.55
CA MET A 224 18.88 19.25 -20.19
C MET A 224 17.71 18.46 -19.59
N ALA A 225 16.63 18.24 -20.35
CA ALA A 225 15.50 17.44 -19.90
C ALA A 225 15.91 15.99 -19.62
N GLY A 226 16.78 15.41 -20.47
CA GLY A 226 17.34 14.08 -20.27
C GLY A 226 18.18 14.01 -19.00
N CYS A 227 19.11 14.93 -18.79
CA CYS A 227 19.94 15.00 -17.59
C CYS A 227 19.10 15.18 -16.32
N ALA A 228 18.08 16.05 -16.34
CA ALA A 228 17.16 16.21 -15.23
C ALA A 228 16.37 14.93 -14.95
N GLY A 229 15.94 14.22 -16.01
CA GLY A 229 15.27 12.94 -15.87
C GLY A 229 16.16 11.85 -15.25
N VAL A 230 17.42 11.75 -15.69
CA VAL A 230 18.42 10.86 -15.06
C VAL A 230 18.65 11.25 -13.60
N ALA A 231 18.84 12.53 -13.32
CA ALA A 231 19.08 13.02 -11.96
C ALA A 231 17.93 12.66 -11.02
N LEU A 232 16.67 12.83 -11.46
CA LEU A 232 15.50 12.44 -10.68
C LEU A 232 15.50 10.94 -10.38
N ILE A 233 15.78 10.08 -11.36
CA ILE A 233 15.86 8.63 -11.15
C ILE A 233 16.97 8.27 -10.17
N VAL A 234 18.16 8.86 -10.33
CA VAL A 234 19.32 8.58 -9.46
C VAL A 234 19.05 9.06 -8.03
N ILE A 235 18.52 10.27 -7.86
CA ILE A 235 18.16 10.81 -6.54
C ILE A 235 17.09 9.93 -5.87
N SER A 236 16.05 9.52 -6.62
CA SER A 236 15.04 8.59 -6.11
C SER A 236 15.65 7.24 -5.71
N ALA A 237 16.55 6.67 -6.52
CA ALA A 237 17.22 5.41 -6.23
C ALA A 237 18.11 5.50 -4.99
N VAL A 238 18.86 6.59 -4.83
CA VAL A 238 19.71 6.85 -3.66
C VAL A 238 18.84 7.02 -2.41
N ALA A 239 17.78 7.81 -2.47
CA ALA A 239 16.87 8.03 -1.34
C ALA A 239 16.16 6.74 -0.90
N ASN A 240 15.89 5.83 -1.83
CA ASN A 240 15.25 4.55 -1.58
C ASN A 240 16.04 3.61 -0.65
N HIS A 241 17.37 3.79 -0.54
CA HIS A 241 18.19 2.99 0.38
C HIS A 241 17.88 3.23 1.86
N SER A 242 17.26 4.37 2.20
CA SER A 242 16.91 4.71 3.58
C SER A 242 15.56 4.15 4.05
N LEU A 243 14.83 3.47 3.16
CA LEU A 243 13.50 2.93 3.44
C LEU A 243 13.59 1.44 3.84
N THR A 244 12.59 0.97 4.58
CA THR A 244 12.36 -0.47 4.81
C THR A 244 11.92 -1.16 3.52
N ASP A 245 12.08 -2.48 3.39
CA ASP A 245 11.82 -3.21 2.13
C ASP A 245 10.38 -3.04 1.60
N ASN A 246 9.42 -2.82 2.51
CA ASN A 246 8.01 -2.58 2.18
C ASN A 246 7.67 -1.08 2.04
N GLY A 247 8.60 -0.17 2.32
CA GLY A 247 8.34 1.28 2.33
C GLY A 247 7.40 1.71 3.47
N LEU A 248 7.46 0.97 4.58
CA LEU A 248 6.61 1.14 5.76
C LEU A 248 7.40 1.75 6.91
N ILE A 249 6.71 2.52 7.74
CA ILE A 249 7.20 3.00 9.04
C ILE A 249 6.28 2.48 10.14
N ALA A 250 6.84 2.27 11.34
CA ALA A 250 6.02 1.99 12.50
C ALA A 250 5.06 3.16 12.76
N ARG A 251 3.80 2.85 13.05
CA ARG A 251 2.80 3.87 13.42
C ARG A 251 3.21 4.53 14.73
N ASN A 252 2.89 5.81 14.87
CA ASN A 252 3.22 6.55 16.09
C ASN A 252 2.40 6.02 17.27
N ARG A 253 3.07 5.47 18.28
CA ARG A 253 2.40 4.98 19.51
C ARG A 253 1.64 6.08 20.27
N ALA A 254 1.94 7.35 20.04
CA ALA A 254 1.16 8.45 20.60
C ALA A 254 -0.31 8.50 20.11
N ASP A 255 -0.63 7.80 19.02
CA ASP A 255 -2.00 7.71 18.49
C ASP A 255 -2.82 6.59 19.16
N LEU A 256 -2.23 5.81 20.06
CA LEU A 256 -2.93 4.78 20.83
C LEU A 256 -3.92 5.44 21.80
N VAL A 257 -5.10 4.84 21.93
CA VAL A 257 -6.13 5.24 22.88
C VAL A 257 -6.12 4.25 24.04
N CYS A 258 -5.84 4.75 25.24
CA CYS A 258 -5.78 3.95 26.45
C CYS A 258 -7.07 4.07 27.27
N ILE A 259 -7.68 2.94 27.62
CA ILE A 259 -8.83 2.83 28.51
C ILE A 259 -8.52 1.73 29.53
N ASP A 260 -8.60 2.05 30.82
CA ASP A 260 -8.40 1.09 31.93
C ASP A 260 -7.09 0.28 31.87
N GLY A 261 -6.01 0.95 31.43
CA GLY A 261 -4.68 0.34 31.28
C GLY A 261 -4.55 -0.58 30.05
N VAL A 262 -5.51 -0.53 29.12
CA VAL A 262 -5.43 -1.17 27.80
C VAL A 262 -5.31 -0.10 26.72
N CYS A 263 -4.18 -0.06 26.04
CA CYS A 263 -3.86 0.87 24.96
C CYS A 263 -3.98 0.16 23.61
N ALA A 264 -4.94 0.59 22.79
CA ALA A 264 -5.20 0.02 21.47
C ALA A 264 -5.33 1.12 20.41
N TRP A 265 -5.23 0.74 19.14
CA TRP A 265 -5.48 1.66 18.04
C TRP A 265 -6.93 2.16 18.05
N PRO A 266 -7.19 3.42 17.62
CA PRO A 266 -8.53 4.02 17.67
C PRO A 266 -9.56 3.29 16.79
N GLU A 267 -9.10 2.49 15.83
CA GLU A 267 -9.94 1.66 14.97
C GLU A 267 -10.51 0.42 15.70
N ILE A 268 -9.95 0.04 16.84
CA ILE A 268 -10.40 -1.12 17.61
C ILE A 268 -11.73 -0.83 18.32
N PRO A 269 -12.75 -1.71 18.21
CA PRO A 269 -14.02 -1.52 18.89
C PRO A 269 -13.83 -1.36 20.41
N LYS A 270 -14.56 -0.40 21.00
CA LYS A 270 -14.54 -0.17 22.46
C LYS A 270 -14.89 -1.42 23.26
N ASP A 271 -15.79 -2.27 22.75
CA ASP A 271 -16.16 -3.53 23.38
C ASP A 271 -14.97 -4.50 23.47
N SER A 272 -14.10 -4.54 22.45
CA SER A 272 -12.88 -5.34 22.46
C SER A 272 -11.85 -4.79 23.46
N ILE A 273 -11.75 -3.46 23.59
CA ILE A 273 -10.89 -2.82 24.60
C ILE A 273 -11.39 -3.15 26.01
N ALA A 274 -12.71 -3.00 26.25
CA ALA A 274 -13.33 -3.34 27.52
C ALA A 274 -13.20 -4.83 27.86
N LEU A 275 -13.25 -5.72 26.85
CA LEU A 275 -13.02 -7.14 27.04
C LEU A 275 -11.58 -7.44 27.49
N ASN A 276 -10.59 -6.81 26.86
CA ASN A 276 -9.18 -6.91 27.23
C ASN A 276 -8.91 -6.32 28.62
N ALA A 277 -9.62 -5.26 29.02
CA ALA A 277 -9.53 -4.68 30.35
C ALA A 277 -10.05 -5.64 31.43
N ARG A 278 -11.24 -6.23 31.21
CA ARG A 278 -11.80 -7.26 32.11
C ARG A 278 -10.92 -8.50 32.19
N ALA A 279 -10.34 -8.92 31.07
CA ALA A 279 -9.40 -10.05 31.06
C ALA A 279 -8.14 -9.75 31.86
N ARG A 280 -7.63 -8.51 31.81
CA ARG A 280 -6.48 -8.08 32.60
C ARG A 280 -6.80 -8.09 34.10
N GLU A 281 -7.96 -7.60 34.50
CA GLU A 281 -8.43 -7.68 35.88
C GLU A 281 -8.49 -9.13 36.36
N LYS A 282 -9.08 -10.03 35.55
CA LYS A 282 -9.13 -11.46 35.88
C LYS A 282 -7.76 -12.13 35.88
N PHE A 283 -6.89 -11.76 34.96
CA PHE A 283 -5.51 -12.22 34.93
C PHE A 283 -4.81 -11.90 36.24
N ALA A 284 -4.95 -10.68 36.76
CA ALA A 284 -4.38 -10.29 38.05
C ALA A 284 -4.89 -11.10 39.25
N GLU A 285 -6.09 -11.67 39.17
CA GLU A 285 -6.68 -12.50 40.23
C GLU A 285 -6.15 -13.95 40.22
N ILE A 286 -5.81 -14.49 39.04
CA ILE A 286 -5.54 -15.93 38.87
C ILE A 286 -4.05 -16.27 38.73
N ILE A 287 -3.20 -15.27 38.52
CA ILE A 287 -1.77 -15.49 38.27
C ILE A 287 -0.99 -15.79 39.55
N PRO A 288 0.15 -16.48 39.41
CA PRO A 288 1.10 -16.61 40.51
C PRO A 288 1.73 -15.25 40.86
N ASN A 289 2.17 -15.08 42.12
CA ASN A 289 2.66 -13.79 42.64
C ASN A 289 3.90 -13.27 41.89
N GLU A 290 4.70 -14.20 41.37
CA GLU A 290 5.90 -13.96 40.57
C GLU A 290 5.57 -13.16 39.30
N TRP A 291 4.33 -13.26 38.79
CA TRP A 291 3.90 -12.60 37.56
C TRP A 291 3.21 -11.25 37.80
N SER A 292 3.22 -10.76 39.04
CA SER A 292 2.53 -9.53 39.43
C SER A 292 2.96 -8.29 38.63
N GLU A 293 4.19 -8.26 38.11
CA GLU A 293 4.67 -7.19 37.22
C GLU A 293 3.83 -7.11 35.93
N TYR A 294 3.48 -8.26 35.34
CA TYR A 294 2.69 -8.33 34.10
C TYR A 294 1.23 -7.90 34.29
N ALA A 295 0.64 -8.14 35.47
CA ALA A 295 -0.71 -7.68 35.78
C ALA A 295 -0.79 -6.15 35.94
N THR A 296 0.27 -5.53 36.44
CA THR A 296 0.28 -4.08 36.73
C THR A 296 0.70 -3.24 35.53
N ALA A 297 1.51 -3.80 34.64
CA ALA A 297 1.85 -3.18 33.36
C ALA A 297 0.60 -2.95 32.48
N PRO A 298 0.64 -1.95 31.58
CA PRO A 298 -0.43 -1.75 30.62
C PRO A 298 -0.44 -2.86 29.57
N VAL A 299 -1.64 -3.22 29.10
CA VAL A 299 -1.79 -4.02 27.88
C VAL A 299 -1.66 -3.09 26.68
N VAL A 300 -0.81 -3.43 25.73
CA VAL A 300 -0.54 -2.56 24.57
C VAL A 300 -0.72 -3.34 23.29
N TRP A 301 -1.27 -2.71 22.25
CA TRP A 301 -1.30 -3.32 20.92
C TRP A 301 0.10 -3.31 20.27
N GLY A 302 0.53 -4.47 19.76
CA GLY A 302 1.80 -4.65 19.05
C GLY A 302 3.00 -4.88 19.97
N GLU A 303 4.18 -5.01 19.37
CA GLU A 303 5.44 -5.28 20.08
C GLU A 303 5.82 -4.10 20.99
N THR A 304 6.28 -4.40 22.21
CA THR A 304 6.59 -3.42 23.26
C THR A 304 8.06 -3.44 23.64
N ASP A 305 8.66 -2.28 23.89
CA ASP A 305 10.03 -2.21 24.45
C ASP A 305 10.04 -2.55 25.95
N ASP A 306 8.87 -2.45 26.58
CA ASP A 306 8.65 -2.89 27.95
C ASP A 306 8.39 -4.41 27.95
N GLN A 307 9.32 -5.16 28.54
CA GLN A 307 9.22 -6.61 28.65
C GLN A 307 8.12 -7.08 29.61
N SER A 308 7.57 -6.17 30.42
CA SER A 308 6.51 -6.47 31.38
C SER A 308 5.10 -6.24 30.83
N SER A 309 4.94 -5.53 29.70
CA SER A 309 3.62 -5.32 29.10
C SER A 309 3.13 -6.52 28.32
N ILE A 310 1.84 -6.82 28.46
CA ILE A 310 1.14 -7.88 27.73
C ILE A 310 0.62 -7.30 26.42
N GLU A 311 0.77 -8.03 25.32
CA GLU A 311 0.24 -7.60 24.04
C GLU A 311 -1.28 -7.86 23.94
N PHE A 312 -2.01 -6.89 23.38
CA PHE A 312 -3.45 -6.94 23.16
C PHE A 312 -3.90 -8.24 22.45
N SER A 313 -5.04 -8.79 22.86
CA SER A 313 -5.62 -9.98 22.20
C SER A 313 -6.82 -9.63 21.31
N GLY A 314 -6.78 -10.15 20.09
CA GLY A 314 -7.89 -10.06 19.12
C GLY A 314 -9.01 -11.08 19.36
N GLN A 315 -8.94 -11.89 20.42
CA GLN A 315 -9.96 -12.89 20.76
C GLN A 315 -11.30 -12.21 21.10
N ARG A 316 -12.40 -12.93 20.88
CA ARG A 316 -13.75 -12.39 21.01
C ARG A 316 -14.46 -12.74 22.30
N THR A 317 -13.83 -13.54 23.16
CA THR A 317 -14.42 -14.01 24.42
C THR A 317 -13.45 -13.77 25.57
N LEU A 318 -13.98 -13.56 26.77
CA LEU A 318 -13.16 -13.34 27.97
C LEU A 318 -12.21 -14.53 28.23
N PRO A 319 -12.67 -15.80 28.19
CA PRO A 319 -11.77 -16.95 28.31
C PRO A 319 -10.70 -17.00 27.21
N GLY A 320 -11.03 -16.61 25.98
CA GLY A 320 -10.06 -16.57 24.87
C GLY A 320 -8.97 -15.52 25.08
N VAL A 321 -9.36 -14.28 25.41
CA VAL A 321 -8.41 -13.19 25.71
C VAL A 321 -7.52 -13.55 26.89
N LEU A 322 -8.11 -14.13 27.94
CA LEU A 322 -7.38 -14.57 29.12
C LEU A 322 -6.38 -15.68 28.78
N GLY A 323 -6.78 -16.64 27.93
CA GLY A 323 -5.87 -17.68 27.43
C GLY A 323 -4.68 -17.10 26.66
N ASP A 324 -4.91 -16.10 25.81
CA ASP A 324 -3.82 -15.40 25.12
C ASP A 324 -2.86 -14.71 26.10
N TYR A 325 -3.36 -14.07 27.17
CA TYR A 325 -2.50 -13.43 28.18
C TYR A 325 -1.68 -14.43 28.99
N VAL A 326 -2.30 -15.53 29.41
CA VAL A 326 -1.63 -16.62 30.14
C VAL A 326 -0.53 -17.25 29.28
N ASP A 327 -0.83 -17.54 28.02
CA ASP A 327 0.15 -18.11 27.10
C ASP A 327 1.29 -17.11 26.79
N TYR A 328 0.97 -15.82 26.65
CA TYR A 328 1.96 -14.76 26.41
C TYR A 328 2.97 -14.67 27.56
N VAL A 329 2.48 -14.49 28.79
CA VAL A 329 3.34 -14.35 29.98
C VAL A 329 4.03 -15.66 30.30
N GLY A 330 3.31 -16.78 30.25
CA GLY A 330 3.89 -18.09 30.47
C GLY A 330 4.99 -18.43 29.46
N SER A 331 4.86 -18.01 28.20
CA SER A 331 5.95 -18.19 27.22
C SER A 331 7.21 -17.42 27.60
N ILE A 332 7.08 -16.20 28.12
CA ILE A 332 8.23 -15.40 28.57
C ILE A 332 8.92 -16.10 29.76
N GLU A 333 8.15 -16.60 30.71
CA GLU A 333 8.65 -17.25 31.92
C GLU A 333 9.26 -18.65 31.63
N LEU A 334 8.65 -19.43 30.76
CA LEU A 334 9.18 -20.70 30.27
C LEU A 334 10.49 -20.50 29.50
N ALA A 335 10.58 -19.44 28.68
CA ALA A 335 11.82 -19.09 27.99
C ALA A 335 12.94 -18.71 28.97
N ARG A 336 12.63 -17.94 30.04
CA ARG A 336 13.59 -17.59 31.10
C ARG A 336 14.14 -18.80 31.84
N THR A 337 13.33 -19.85 32.00
CA THR A 337 13.71 -21.09 32.69
C THR A 337 14.35 -22.15 31.77
N GLY A 338 14.46 -21.86 30.46
CA GLY A 338 15.14 -22.73 29.50
C GLY A 338 14.30 -23.93 29.05
N VAL A 339 12.97 -23.87 29.18
CA VAL A 339 12.07 -24.94 28.76
C VAL A 339 12.05 -25.06 27.23
N GLU A 340 11.94 -26.30 26.74
CA GLU A 340 11.78 -26.59 25.32
C GLU A 340 10.32 -26.94 25.01
N ILE A 341 9.76 -26.31 23.98
CA ILE A 341 8.45 -26.69 23.42
C ILE A 341 8.67 -27.37 22.07
N CYS A 342 8.06 -28.53 21.88
CA CYS A 342 8.30 -29.42 20.73
C CYS A 342 9.79 -29.81 20.54
N GLY A 343 10.60 -29.80 21.61
CA GLY A 343 12.05 -30.04 21.53
C GLY A 343 12.85 -28.89 20.90
N THR A 344 12.29 -27.67 20.88
CA THR A 344 13.00 -26.45 20.53
C THR A 344 12.98 -25.51 21.73
N PRO A 345 14.13 -24.95 22.15
CA PRO A 345 14.18 -23.99 23.25
C PRO A 345 13.26 -22.80 22.98
N LEU A 346 12.39 -22.47 23.92
CA LEU A 346 11.39 -21.41 23.74
C LEU A 346 12.04 -20.03 23.53
N GLU A 347 13.23 -19.80 24.08
CA GLU A 347 14.09 -18.63 23.79
C GLU A 347 14.32 -18.41 22.29
N LYS A 348 14.37 -19.49 21.48
CA LYS A 348 14.56 -19.42 20.02
C LYS A 348 13.25 -19.27 19.26
N ILE A 349 12.11 -19.63 19.86
CA ILE A 349 10.79 -19.54 19.25
C ILE A 349 10.18 -18.16 19.51
N GLY A 350 10.42 -17.61 20.70
CA GLY A 350 9.80 -16.37 21.16
C GLY A 350 8.45 -16.63 21.84
N ILE A 351 7.61 -15.61 21.84
CA ILE A 351 6.30 -15.64 22.49
C ILE A 351 5.33 -16.48 21.65
N VAL A 352 4.64 -17.44 22.29
CA VAL A 352 3.69 -18.31 21.60
C VAL A 352 2.31 -18.25 22.27
N ARG A 353 1.26 -18.36 21.46
CA ARG A 353 -0.13 -18.40 21.92
C ARG A 353 -0.82 -19.63 21.34
N SER A 354 -1.46 -20.43 22.18
CA SER A 354 -2.23 -21.60 21.74
C SER A 354 -3.54 -21.23 21.05
N GLY A 355 -4.06 -20.03 21.35
CA GLY A 355 -5.40 -19.59 20.91
C GLY A 355 -6.55 -20.34 21.60
N LEU A 356 -6.25 -21.18 22.59
CA LEU A 356 -7.24 -21.88 23.40
C LEU A 356 -7.83 -20.95 24.47
N ALA A 357 -9.00 -21.26 25.01
CA ALA A 357 -9.56 -20.53 26.13
C ALA A 357 -8.89 -20.90 27.47
N TRP A 358 -8.82 -19.96 28.42
CA TRP A 358 -8.49 -20.23 29.83
C TRP A 358 -9.69 -19.97 30.71
N ASN A 359 -9.94 -20.85 31.68
CA ASN A 359 -11.07 -20.71 32.60
C ASN A 359 -10.81 -19.54 33.58
N PRO A 360 -11.67 -18.51 33.65
CA PRO A 360 -11.45 -17.35 34.53
C PRO A 360 -11.38 -17.64 36.03
N GLU A 361 -11.80 -18.82 36.48
CA GLU A 361 -11.75 -19.24 37.89
C GLU A 361 -10.56 -20.16 38.20
N GLU A 362 -9.80 -20.56 37.17
CA GLU A 362 -8.69 -21.50 37.31
C GLU A 362 -7.37 -20.76 37.54
N LEU A 363 -6.72 -21.06 38.66
CA LEU A 363 -5.40 -20.52 38.99
C LEU A 363 -4.35 -21.00 37.98
N VAL A 364 -3.47 -20.08 37.59
CA VAL A 364 -2.41 -20.35 36.63
C VAL A 364 -1.23 -21.00 37.34
N SER A 365 -0.72 -22.09 36.76
CA SER A 365 0.56 -22.70 37.11
C SER A 365 1.42 -22.83 35.87
N ILE A 366 2.74 -22.67 36.03
CA ILE A 366 3.69 -22.71 34.90
C ILE A 366 3.64 -24.07 34.19
N GLU A 367 3.45 -25.17 34.93
CA GLU A 367 3.35 -26.53 34.41
C GLU A 367 2.09 -26.72 33.56
N ALA A 368 0.97 -26.11 33.96
CA ALA A 368 -0.26 -26.15 33.18
C ALA A 368 -0.13 -25.38 31.86
N VAL A 369 0.60 -24.26 31.86
CA VAL A 369 0.90 -23.50 30.63
C VAL A 369 1.84 -24.28 29.72
N GLU A 370 2.90 -24.90 30.24
CA GLU A 370 3.80 -25.75 29.46
C GLU A 370 3.05 -26.89 28.77
N HIS A 371 2.26 -27.66 29.53
CA HIS A 371 1.48 -28.78 28.98
C HIS A 371 0.50 -28.32 27.91
N ARG A 372 -0.15 -27.17 28.14
CA ARG A 372 -1.10 -26.56 27.20
C ARG A 372 -0.42 -26.12 25.90
N LEU A 373 0.75 -25.47 25.97
CA LEU A 373 1.52 -25.06 24.79
C LEU A 373 2.04 -26.28 24.03
N GLU A 374 2.60 -27.28 24.72
CA GLU A 374 3.10 -28.51 24.10
C GLU A 374 1.96 -29.26 23.39
N HIS A 375 0.80 -29.39 24.03
CA HIS A 375 -0.36 -30.04 23.42
C HIS A 375 -0.90 -29.30 22.19
N SER A 376 -0.91 -27.97 22.23
CA SER A 376 -1.44 -27.15 21.14
C SER A 376 -0.51 -27.03 19.95
N LEU A 377 0.81 -27.02 20.18
CA LEU A 377 1.81 -26.71 19.16
C LEU A 377 2.50 -27.95 18.60
N CYS A 378 2.46 -29.08 19.32
CA CYS A 378 3.17 -30.30 18.98
C CYS A 378 2.22 -31.49 18.71
N PRO A 379 1.38 -31.45 17.65
CA PRO A 379 0.32 -32.44 17.42
C PRO A 379 0.81 -33.88 17.10
N THR A 380 2.13 -34.13 17.08
CA THR A 380 2.74 -35.42 16.72
C THR A 380 3.51 -36.11 17.85
N ARG A 381 3.51 -35.58 19.08
CA ARG A 381 4.10 -36.21 20.28
C ARG A 381 3.04 -36.82 21.23
N LEU A 382 2.10 -37.59 20.67
CA LEU A 382 1.19 -38.46 21.42
C LEU A 382 1.51 -39.92 21.13
#